data_AF-A0A838JXQ8-F1
#
_entry.id   AF-A0A838JXQ8-F1
#
_cell.length_a   1.000
_cell.length_b   1.000
_cell.length_c   1.000
_cell.angle_alpha   90.00
_cell.angle_beta   90.00
_cell.angle_gamma   90.00
#
_symmetry.space_group_name_H-M   'P 1'
#
loop_
_entity.id
_entity.type
_entity.pdbx_description
1 polymer ?
#
loop_
_entity_poly.entity_id
_entity_poly.type
_entity_poly.pdbx_seq_one_letter_code
_entity_poly.pdbx_strand_id
1 'polypeptide(L)'
;MAAFPQRGTELGLHDRDGELPEINARMLDGYQRDLAGLRTRLAAILPADAEEAADRDALDATIAEAAFQQEVERQWRRNPHTAASIVPNSVLLLRREFAPLEQRLTDACGRLETAPRLLEAARELLDEPCPPHWRDMAIDAANSAADTVPAMVAELAAGTALAARATTVGQAAADALRAYAAWLGDEHASRFSQPASYALGESALRRRLAEVHAVFDDPADLLASGEAEIADIIETMTEHAAAMGYPRTSQQGTAEQPNWVTALDDVKRDHPSADGLVDAYRAEMAKLADFVFSNRIVTNPLPDAPVVAVEATPECQRAFLPLAAYEPPGPMDEVQRGHVIVTPPPEPSGLRDHSWASLQSVSAHEGYPGHHLQITSVNRLPSLTRKVVESHAMIEGWGLYAEQL
;
A
#
# COMPACT_ATOMS: atom_id res chain seq x y z
N MET A 1 14.28 -6.72 -9.25
CA MET A 1 15.13 -7.79 -8.69
C MET A 1 16.62 -7.45 -8.66
N ALA A 2 17.27 -7.06 -9.77
CA ALA A 2 18.70 -6.73 -9.73
C ALA A 2 19.00 -5.48 -8.87
N ALA A 3 18.28 -4.38 -9.11
CA ALA A 3 18.40 -3.14 -8.33
C ALA A 3 17.63 -3.19 -6.99
N PHE A 4 16.45 -3.81 -7.01
CA PHE A 4 15.54 -3.93 -5.88
C PHE A 4 15.12 -5.39 -5.71
N PRO A 5 15.81 -6.18 -4.86
CA PRO A 5 15.51 -7.60 -4.63
C PRO A 5 14.15 -7.84 -3.99
N GLN A 6 13.73 -6.97 -3.07
CA GLN A 6 12.47 -7.08 -2.33
C GLN A 6 11.23 -7.11 -3.23
N ARG A 7 11.28 -6.44 -4.39
CA ARG A 7 10.21 -6.53 -5.40
C ARG A 7 10.06 -7.94 -5.98
N GLY A 8 11.13 -8.73 -5.99
CA GLY A 8 11.07 -10.15 -6.33
C GLY A 8 10.18 -10.93 -5.37
N THR A 9 10.40 -10.75 -4.06
CA THR A 9 9.57 -11.36 -3.01
C THR A 9 8.10 -10.97 -3.13
N GLU A 10 7.81 -9.70 -3.42
CA GLU A 10 6.43 -9.23 -3.65
C GLU A 10 5.76 -9.96 -4.82
N LEU A 11 6.53 -10.21 -5.89
CA LEU A 11 6.09 -10.91 -7.10
C LEU A 11 6.00 -12.45 -6.94
N GLY A 12 6.49 -13.02 -5.85
CA GLY A 12 6.59 -14.47 -5.66
C GLY A 12 7.86 -15.11 -6.26
N LEU A 13 8.92 -14.31 -6.45
CA LEU A 13 10.22 -14.74 -6.94
C LEU A 13 11.23 -14.78 -5.80
N HIS A 14 11.41 -15.95 -5.22
CA HIS A 14 12.05 -16.15 -3.90
C HIS A 14 13.57 -16.37 -3.93
N ASP A 15 14.23 -16.19 -5.08
CA ASP A 15 15.68 -16.44 -5.24
C ASP A 15 16.57 -15.48 -4.42
N ARG A 16 16.03 -14.32 -4.00
CA ARG A 16 16.79 -13.25 -3.33
C ARG A 16 16.05 -12.69 -2.11
N ASP A 17 15.27 -13.53 -1.44
CA ASP A 17 14.43 -13.07 -0.32
C ASP A 17 15.26 -12.53 0.84
N GLY A 18 16.46 -13.04 1.11
CA GLY A 18 17.32 -12.52 2.17
C GLY A 18 17.98 -11.15 1.92
N GLU A 19 17.72 -10.51 0.77
CA GLU A 19 18.48 -9.33 0.33
C GLU A 19 17.69 -8.01 0.41
N LEU A 20 18.40 -6.94 0.79
CA LEU A 20 17.98 -5.54 0.64
C LEU A 20 18.80 -4.85 -0.46
N PRO A 21 18.28 -3.75 -1.06
CA PRO A 21 19.00 -3.05 -2.11
C PRO A 21 20.31 -2.43 -1.60
N GLU A 22 21.38 -2.58 -2.38
CA GLU A 22 22.65 -1.88 -2.14
C GLU A 22 22.61 -0.51 -2.83
N ILE A 23 22.07 0.50 -2.12
CA ILE A 23 21.92 1.84 -2.66
C ILE A 23 23.21 2.65 -2.61
N ASN A 24 23.49 3.38 -3.67
CA ASN A 24 24.51 4.43 -3.76
C ASN A 24 24.32 5.20 -5.08
N ALA A 25 25.02 6.31 -5.27
CA ALA A 25 24.88 7.14 -6.46
C ALA A 25 25.14 6.37 -7.77
N ARG A 26 26.16 5.50 -7.80
CA ARG A 26 26.48 4.69 -8.99
C ARG A 26 25.36 3.72 -9.34
N MET A 27 24.73 3.10 -8.35
CA MET A 27 23.61 2.19 -8.55
C MET A 27 22.41 2.94 -9.15
N LEU A 28 22.06 4.11 -8.60
CA LEU A 28 20.96 4.94 -9.09
C LEU A 28 21.21 5.45 -10.52
N ASP A 29 22.43 5.90 -10.82
CA ASP A 29 22.83 6.31 -12.17
C ASP A 29 22.81 5.14 -13.17
N GLY A 30 23.13 3.93 -12.71
CA GLY A 30 22.98 2.69 -13.48
C GLY A 30 21.52 2.40 -13.78
N TYR A 31 20.68 2.43 -12.74
CA TYR A 31 19.25 2.20 -12.85
C TYR A 31 18.58 3.18 -13.81
N GLN A 32 18.91 4.48 -13.73
CA GLN A 32 18.37 5.48 -14.66
C GLN A 32 18.78 5.22 -16.12
N ARG A 33 20.03 4.78 -16.37
CA ARG A 33 20.48 4.40 -17.72
C ARG A 33 19.76 3.15 -18.22
N ASP A 34 19.53 2.17 -17.35
CA ASP A 34 18.80 0.96 -17.69
C ASP A 34 17.34 1.29 -18.06
N LEU A 35 16.67 2.16 -17.30
CA LEU A 35 15.32 2.65 -17.63
C LEU A 35 15.29 3.33 -19.01
N ALA A 36 16.23 4.23 -19.30
CA ALA A 36 16.31 4.89 -20.62
C ALA A 36 16.54 3.88 -21.77
N GLY A 37 17.38 2.87 -21.54
CA GLY A 37 17.61 1.78 -22.48
C GLY A 37 16.36 0.93 -22.70
N LEU A 38 15.61 0.63 -21.62
CA LEU A 38 14.35 -0.11 -21.69
C LEU A 38 13.29 0.67 -22.48
N ARG A 39 13.10 1.98 -22.23
CA ARG A 39 12.17 2.82 -23.01
C ARG A 39 12.51 2.81 -24.50
N THR A 40 13.80 2.93 -24.83
CA THR A 40 14.26 2.90 -26.23
C THR A 40 13.92 1.57 -26.90
N ARG A 41 14.14 0.45 -26.21
CA ARG A 41 13.82 -0.89 -26.71
C ARG A 41 12.31 -1.10 -26.85
N LEU A 42 11.53 -0.62 -25.88
CA LEU A 42 10.08 -0.74 -25.87
C LEU A 42 9.43 0.05 -27.01
N ALA A 43 9.91 1.27 -27.27
CA ALA A 43 9.43 2.09 -28.39
C ALA A 43 9.69 1.48 -29.78
N ALA A 44 10.65 0.56 -29.88
CA ALA A 44 10.94 -0.17 -31.12
C ALA A 44 10.05 -1.42 -31.31
N ILE A 45 9.24 -1.80 -30.30
CA ILE A 45 8.33 -2.94 -30.41
C ILE A 45 7.11 -2.54 -31.25
N LEU A 46 6.91 -3.28 -32.33
CA LEU A 46 5.70 -3.23 -33.14
C LEU A 46 4.76 -4.36 -32.67
N PRO A 47 3.71 -4.05 -31.89
CA PRO A 47 2.81 -5.08 -31.38
C PRO A 47 2.05 -5.76 -32.53
N ALA A 48 1.87 -7.08 -32.44
CA ALA A 48 1.17 -7.86 -33.45
C ALA A 48 -0.35 -7.68 -33.39
N ASP A 49 -0.88 -7.40 -32.20
CA ASP A 49 -2.31 -7.19 -31.95
C ASP A 49 -2.55 -6.20 -30.79
N ALA A 50 -3.83 -6.02 -30.43
CA ALA A 50 -4.23 -5.10 -29.36
C ALA A 50 -3.80 -5.57 -27.96
N GLU A 51 -3.68 -6.87 -27.74
CA GLU A 51 -3.29 -7.43 -26.44
C GLU A 51 -1.80 -7.19 -26.19
N GLU A 52 -0.96 -7.38 -27.22
CA GLU A 52 0.46 -7.04 -27.15
C GLU A 52 0.69 -5.52 -27.09
N ALA A 53 -0.17 -4.72 -27.74
CA ALA A 53 -0.12 -3.26 -27.63
C ALA A 53 -0.40 -2.81 -26.18
N ALA A 54 -1.43 -3.38 -25.55
CA ALA A 54 -1.76 -3.09 -24.15
C ALA A 54 -0.61 -3.48 -23.20
N ASP A 55 0.02 -4.64 -23.42
CA ASP A 55 1.19 -5.07 -22.62
C ASP A 55 2.37 -4.11 -22.81
N ARG A 56 2.66 -3.70 -24.05
CA ARG A 56 3.71 -2.72 -24.33
C ARG A 56 3.44 -1.40 -23.61
N ASP A 57 2.21 -0.88 -23.69
CA ASP A 57 1.86 0.42 -23.12
C ASP A 57 1.85 0.38 -21.59
N ALA A 58 1.41 -0.73 -20.99
CA ALA A 58 1.51 -0.96 -19.55
C ALA A 58 2.97 -0.99 -19.06
N LEU A 59 3.88 -1.63 -19.81
CA LEU A 59 5.31 -1.58 -19.51
C LEU A 59 5.89 -0.17 -19.64
N ASP A 60 5.44 0.62 -20.63
CA ASP A 60 5.93 1.99 -20.81
C ASP A 60 5.52 2.84 -19.61
N ALA A 61 4.28 2.71 -19.13
CA ALA A 61 3.79 3.40 -17.95
C ALA A 61 4.59 3.04 -16.68
N THR A 62 4.88 1.76 -16.45
CA THR A 62 5.72 1.33 -15.31
C THR A 62 7.15 1.88 -15.39
N ILE A 63 7.75 1.87 -16.58
CA ILE A 63 9.10 2.43 -16.77
C ILE A 63 9.08 3.95 -16.62
N ALA A 64 8.03 4.62 -17.12
CA ALA A 64 7.83 6.04 -16.98
C ALA A 64 7.67 6.45 -15.51
N GLU A 65 6.95 5.65 -14.71
CA GLU A 65 6.84 5.87 -13.27
C GLU A 65 8.20 5.77 -12.59
N ALA A 66 8.94 4.69 -12.83
CA ALA A 66 10.26 4.52 -12.26
C ALA A 66 11.22 5.66 -12.68
N ALA A 67 11.15 6.12 -13.93
CA ALA A 67 11.92 7.26 -14.40
C ALA A 67 11.48 8.57 -13.72
N PHE A 68 10.17 8.81 -13.60
CA PHE A 68 9.61 9.98 -12.93
C PHE A 68 10.05 10.06 -11.46
N GLN A 69 10.06 8.92 -10.76
CA GLN A 69 10.55 8.81 -9.38
C GLN A 69 12.04 9.19 -9.26
N GLN A 70 12.87 8.90 -10.26
CA GLN A 70 14.29 9.27 -10.25
C GLN A 70 14.55 10.72 -10.70
N GLU A 71 13.84 11.19 -11.72
CA GLU A 71 14.08 12.48 -12.37
C GLU A 71 13.40 13.64 -11.65
N VAL A 72 12.13 13.45 -11.27
CA VAL A 72 11.25 14.50 -10.76
C VAL A 72 11.11 14.38 -9.26
N GLU A 73 10.79 13.18 -8.76
CA GLU A 73 10.56 13.00 -7.33
C GLU A 73 11.84 12.83 -6.52
N ARG A 74 12.91 12.32 -7.15
CA ARG A 74 14.25 12.19 -6.58
C ARG A 74 14.20 11.59 -5.17
N GLN A 75 13.42 10.51 -5.00
CA GLN A 75 13.02 9.96 -3.70
C GLN A 75 14.21 9.72 -2.76
N TRP A 76 15.31 9.17 -3.28
CA TRP A 76 16.54 8.92 -2.51
C TRP A 76 17.33 10.16 -2.11
N ARG A 77 17.09 11.32 -2.74
CA ARG A 77 17.80 12.58 -2.47
C ARG A 77 17.02 13.54 -1.59
N ARG A 78 15.69 13.51 -1.63
CA ARG A 78 14.84 14.45 -0.89
C ARG A 78 13.77 13.81 0.00
N ASN A 79 13.51 12.51 -0.08
CA ASN A 79 12.47 11.87 0.72
C ASN A 79 13.07 10.87 1.73
N PRO A 80 13.30 11.30 2.99
CA PRO A 80 13.89 10.43 4.00
C PRO A 80 13.01 9.23 4.37
N HIS A 81 11.71 9.26 4.07
CA HIS A 81 10.77 8.17 4.33
C HIS A 81 11.07 6.92 3.47
N THR A 82 11.72 7.10 2.30
CA THR A 82 12.07 6.00 1.39
C THR A 82 12.89 4.93 2.11
N ALA A 83 13.96 5.32 2.81
CA ALA A 83 14.79 4.37 3.55
C ALA A 83 14.12 3.91 4.86
N ALA A 84 13.43 4.81 5.55
CA ALA A 84 12.75 4.51 6.83
C ALA A 84 11.69 3.41 6.69
N SER A 85 10.97 3.38 5.56
CA SER A 85 9.91 2.40 5.28
C SER A 85 10.42 1.03 4.81
N ILE A 86 11.61 0.96 4.19
CA ILE A 86 12.14 -0.31 3.67
C ILE A 86 12.37 -1.32 4.80
N VAL A 87 12.94 -0.91 5.93
CA VAL A 87 13.25 -1.84 7.04
C VAL A 87 12.01 -2.54 7.60
N PRO A 88 10.93 -1.84 8.02
CA PRO A 88 9.71 -2.52 8.47
C PRO A 88 9.03 -3.31 7.34
N ASN A 89 9.03 -2.82 6.10
CA ASN A 89 8.46 -3.58 4.97
C ASN A 89 9.26 -4.85 4.67
N SER A 90 10.56 -4.84 4.95
CA SER A 90 11.47 -5.94 4.67
C SER A 90 11.10 -7.21 5.44
N VAL A 91 10.45 -7.11 6.60
CA VAL A 91 10.07 -8.25 7.44
C VAL A 91 8.64 -8.74 7.19
N LEU A 92 7.86 -8.06 6.34
CA LEU A 92 6.48 -8.46 6.01
C LEU A 92 6.42 -9.81 5.26
N LEU A 93 7.52 -10.27 4.67
CA LEU A 93 7.62 -11.61 4.08
C LEU A 93 7.29 -12.73 5.11
N LEU A 94 7.44 -12.46 6.41
CA LEU A 94 7.09 -13.37 7.50
C LEU A 94 5.57 -13.61 7.62
N ARG A 95 4.76 -12.86 6.90
CA ARG A 95 3.29 -13.04 6.86
C ARG A 95 2.84 -13.97 5.75
N ARG A 96 3.64 -14.09 4.69
CA ARG A 96 3.32 -14.92 3.54
C ARG A 96 3.76 -16.36 3.77
N GLU A 97 2.91 -17.33 3.46
CA GLU A 97 3.17 -18.76 3.67
C GLU A 97 3.81 -19.44 2.43
N PHE A 98 4.71 -18.75 1.73
CA PHE A 98 5.37 -19.29 0.54
C PHE A 98 6.49 -20.31 0.85
N ALA A 99 6.98 -20.35 2.10
CA ALA A 99 8.06 -21.24 2.54
C ALA A 99 7.93 -21.58 4.04
N PRO A 100 8.62 -22.63 4.55
CA PRO A 100 8.66 -22.92 5.98
C PRO A 100 9.12 -21.72 6.81
N LEU A 101 8.58 -21.57 8.03
CA LEU A 101 8.85 -20.41 8.89
C LEU A 101 10.34 -20.14 9.11
N GLU A 102 11.15 -21.18 9.35
CA GLU A 102 12.60 -21.01 9.57
C GLU A 102 13.34 -20.47 8.33
N GLN A 103 12.89 -20.80 7.12
CA GLN A 103 13.44 -20.23 5.88
C GLN A 103 13.12 -18.73 5.82
N ARG A 104 11.84 -18.38 6.02
CA ARG A 104 11.39 -16.97 6.01
C ARG A 104 12.06 -16.14 7.11
N LEU A 105 12.27 -16.71 8.30
CA LEU A 105 13.04 -16.09 9.38
C LEU A 105 14.51 -15.90 9.00
N THR A 106 15.12 -16.85 8.29
CA THR A 106 16.50 -16.72 7.79
C THR A 106 16.63 -15.54 6.84
N ASP A 107 15.67 -15.39 5.93
CA ASP A 107 15.62 -14.30 4.95
C ASP A 107 15.36 -12.94 5.62
N ALA A 108 14.38 -12.88 6.54
CA ALA A 108 14.10 -11.69 7.34
C ALA A 108 15.34 -11.26 8.16
N CYS A 109 16.06 -12.20 8.77
CA CYS A 109 17.30 -11.89 9.48
C CYS A 109 18.38 -11.33 8.54
N GLY A 110 18.52 -11.87 7.32
CA GLY A 110 19.48 -11.35 6.33
C GLY A 110 19.19 -9.89 5.91
N ARG A 111 17.90 -9.55 5.78
CA ARG A 111 17.46 -8.17 5.51
C ARG A 111 17.81 -7.24 6.68
N LEU A 112 17.50 -7.65 7.91
CA LEU A 112 17.80 -6.88 9.11
C LEU A 112 19.30 -6.68 9.34
N GLU A 113 20.13 -7.67 9.00
CA GLU A 113 21.60 -7.55 9.02
C GLU A 113 22.11 -6.46 8.07
N THR A 114 21.41 -6.24 6.94
CA THR A 114 21.77 -5.23 5.95
C THR A 114 21.21 -3.84 6.26
N ALA A 115 20.17 -3.75 7.09
CA ALA A 115 19.45 -2.51 7.38
C ALA A 115 20.36 -1.35 7.86
N PRO A 116 21.35 -1.54 8.77
CA PRO A 116 22.24 -0.45 9.16
C PRO A 116 23.00 0.16 7.99
N ARG A 117 23.53 -0.67 7.08
CA ARG A 117 24.27 -0.21 5.90
C ARG A 117 23.37 0.53 4.92
N LEU A 118 22.13 0.07 4.74
CA LEU A 118 21.13 0.74 3.90
C LEU A 118 20.84 2.16 4.42
N LEU A 119 20.60 2.30 5.73
CA LEU A 119 20.28 3.59 6.36
C LEU A 119 21.45 4.56 6.29
N GLU A 120 22.68 4.10 6.49
CA GLU A 120 23.88 4.95 6.32
C GLU A 120 24.03 5.43 4.87
N ALA A 121 23.85 4.55 3.88
CA ALA A 121 23.88 4.94 2.48
C ALA A 121 22.76 5.94 2.12
N ALA A 122 21.59 5.82 2.76
CA ALA A 122 20.51 6.79 2.58
C ALA A 122 20.87 8.18 3.13
N ARG A 123 21.57 8.27 4.28
CA ARG A 123 22.06 9.55 4.82
C ARG A 123 22.99 10.27 3.84
N GLU A 124 23.86 9.52 3.17
CA GLU A 124 24.77 10.07 2.15
C GLU A 124 24.03 10.57 0.90
N LEU A 125 22.97 9.87 0.49
CA LEU A 125 22.16 10.22 -0.68
C LEU A 125 21.22 11.41 -0.44
N LEU A 126 20.78 11.62 0.80
CA LEU A 126 19.89 12.74 1.18
C LEU A 126 20.64 14.08 1.19
N ASP A 127 20.79 14.66 0.01
CA ASP A 127 21.54 15.89 -0.25
C ASP A 127 20.65 17.09 -0.68
N GLU A 128 19.33 16.93 -0.64
CA GLU A 128 18.33 17.96 -0.98
C GLU A 128 17.35 18.25 0.16
N PRO A 129 16.78 19.47 0.23
CA PRO A 129 15.77 19.79 1.22
C PRO A 129 14.48 19.00 0.98
N CYS A 130 13.84 18.59 2.07
CA CYS A 130 12.55 17.90 2.07
C CYS A 130 11.44 18.78 2.68
N PRO A 131 10.16 18.52 2.35
CA PRO A 131 9.04 19.06 3.12
C PRO A 131 9.15 18.64 4.59
N PRO A 132 8.89 19.54 5.56
CA PRO A 132 9.03 19.22 6.99
C PRO A 132 8.24 17.97 7.40
N HIS A 133 6.99 17.85 6.96
CA HIS A 133 6.15 16.70 7.27
C HIS A 133 6.71 15.37 6.75
N TRP A 134 7.45 15.32 5.64
CA TRP A 134 8.10 14.08 5.18
C TRP A 134 9.22 13.65 6.14
N ARG A 135 9.90 14.63 6.75
CA ARG A 135 10.91 14.37 7.77
C ARG A 135 10.27 13.83 9.03
N ASP A 136 9.20 14.48 9.49
CA ASP A 136 8.45 14.07 10.69
C ASP A 136 7.91 12.64 10.50
N MET A 137 7.25 12.36 9.36
CA MET A 137 6.80 11.02 9.01
C MET A 137 7.94 9.98 8.98
N ALA A 138 9.12 10.34 8.46
CA ALA A 138 10.26 9.44 8.43
C ALA A 138 10.83 9.17 9.83
N ILE A 139 10.87 10.17 10.70
CA ILE A 139 11.28 10.04 12.11
C ILE A 139 10.29 9.13 12.84
N ASP A 140 9.00 9.37 12.69
CA ASP A 140 7.95 8.57 13.33
C ASP A 140 7.98 7.12 12.85
N ALA A 141 8.06 6.91 11.53
CA ALA A 141 8.17 5.59 10.94
C ALA A 141 9.42 4.84 11.44
N ALA A 142 10.58 5.50 11.49
CA ALA A 142 11.82 4.88 11.93
C ALA A 142 11.80 4.51 13.42
N ASN A 143 11.34 5.42 14.30
CA ASN A 143 11.24 5.15 15.73
C ASN A 143 10.24 4.03 16.02
N SER A 144 9.07 4.09 15.39
CA SER A 144 8.03 3.11 15.61
C SER A 144 8.43 1.72 15.06
N ALA A 145 9.13 1.66 13.92
CA ALA A 145 9.74 0.42 13.43
C ALA A 145 10.83 -0.11 14.39
N ALA A 146 11.63 0.76 14.99
CA ALA A 146 12.64 0.36 15.98
C ALA A 146 12.03 -0.25 17.25
N ASP A 147 10.81 0.16 17.61
CA ASP A 147 10.10 -0.38 18.77
C ASP A 147 9.39 -1.71 18.47
N THR A 148 8.93 -1.91 17.24
CA THR A 148 8.04 -3.04 16.87
C THR A 148 8.72 -4.20 16.16
N VAL A 149 9.63 -3.92 15.21
CA VAL A 149 10.30 -4.95 14.40
C VAL A 149 11.09 -5.96 15.25
N PRO A 150 11.90 -5.57 16.25
CA PRO A 150 12.66 -6.53 17.04
C PRO A 150 11.76 -7.49 17.82
N ALA A 151 10.69 -6.97 18.41
CA ALA A 151 9.73 -7.76 19.17
C ALA A 151 9.02 -8.78 18.28
N MET A 152 8.51 -8.34 17.13
CA MET A 152 7.82 -9.19 16.16
C MET A 152 8.72 -10.35 15.68
N VAL A 153 9.96 -10.03 15.27
CA VAL A 153 10.87 -11.06 14.74
C VAL A 153 11.36 -12.00 15.83
N ALA A 154 11.59 -11.51 17.04
CA ALA A 154 11.96 -12.34 18.18
C ALA A 154 10.82 -13.29 18.61
N GLU A 155 9.58 -12.81 18.61
CA GLU A 155 8.40 -13.62 18.93
C GLU A 155 8.23 -14.76 17.92
N LEU A 156 8.28 -14.46 16.62
CA LEU A 156 8.17 -15.47 15.58
C LEU A 156 9.34 -16.47 15.57
N ALA A 157 10.53 -16.03 15.97
CA ALA A 157 11.71 -16.90 16.07
C ALA A 157 11.74 -17.72 17.38
N ALA A 158 10.86 -17.45 18.34
CA ALA A 158 10.86 -18.14 19.62
C ALA A 158 10.69 -19.66 19.44
N GLY A 159 11.60 -20.43 20.04
CA GLY A 159 11.61 -21.89 19.93
C GLY A 159 12.26 -22.44 18.64
N THR A 160 12.70 -21.58 17.73
CA THR A 160 13.49 -21.98 16.54
C THR A 160 14.99 -21.88 16.81
N ALA A 161 15.81 -22.47 15.94
CA ALA A 161 17.28 -22.32 16.00
C ALA A 161 17.75 -20.87 15.72
N LEU A 162 16.87 -20.00 15.19
CA LEU A 162 17.18 -18.64 14.80
C LEU A 162 16.94 -17.61 15.91
N ALA A 163 16.37 -17.99 17.06
CA ALA A 163 15.99 -17.07 18.13
C ALA A 163 17.09 -16.07 18.52
N ALA A 164 18.33 -16.55 18.75
CA ALA A 164 19.45 -15.68 19.13
C ALA A 164 19.89 -14.72 18.00
N ARG A 165 19.87 -15.20 16.75
CA ARG A 165 20.19 -14.39 15.57
C ARG A 165 19.13 -13.30 15.40
N ALA A 166 17.85 -13.69 15.40
CA ALA A 166 16.69 -12.81 15.29
C ALA A 166 16.74 -11.65 16.31
N THR A 167 16.98 -11.94 17.59
CA THR A 167 17.12 -10.91 18.62
C THR A 167 18.28 -9.95 18.33
N THR A 168 19.44 -10.48 17.93
CA THR A 168 20.65 -9.69 17.70
C THR A 168 20.48 -8.75 16.50
N VAL A 169 19.99 -9.28 15.37
CA VAL A 169 19.84 -8.51 14.12
C VAL A 169 18.66 -7.55 14.20
N GLY A 170 17.58 -7.94 14.89
CA GLY A 170 16.46 -7.06 15.20
C GLY A 170 16.91 -5.86 16.02
N GLN A 171 17.68 -6.07 17.10
CA GLN A 171 18.20 -4.97 17.91
C GLN A 171 19.15 -4.05 17.12
N ALA A 172 20.05 -4.62 16.31
CA ALA A 172 20.95 -3.83 15.48
C ALA A 172 20.20 -2.95 14.46
N ALA A 173 19.13 -3.49 13.84
CA ALA A 173 18.27 -2.73 12.95
C ALA A 173 17.52 -1.60 13.69
N ALA A 174 17.01 -1.86 14.90
CA ALA A 174 16.36 -0.86 15.73
C ALA A 174 17.30 0.28 16.13
N ASP A 175 18.53 -0.04 16.53
CA ASP A 175 19.53 0.96 16.89
C ASP A 175 19.88 1.86 15.67
N ALA A 176 20.02 1.25 14.48
CA ALA A 176 20.26 2.00 13.25
C ALA A 176 19.08 2.90 12.85
N LEU A 177 17.84 2.43 13.01
CA LEU A 177 16.64 3.22 12.78
C LEU A 177 16.55 4.43 13.72
N ARG A 178 16.83 4.24 15.03
CA ARG A 178 16.88 5.35 16.01
C ARG A 178 17.99 6.34 15.69
N ALA A 179 19.17 5.86 15.28
CA ALA A 179 20.27 6.72 14.85
C ALA A 179 19.89 7.55 13.62
N TYR A 180 19.22 6.93 12.64
CA TYR A 180 18.72 7.62 11.45
C TYR A 180 17.66 8.68 11.82
N ALA A 181 16.70 8.36 12.69
CA ALA A 181 15.70 9.30 13.18
C ALA A 181 16.33 10.50 13.91
N ALA A 182 17.30 10.25 14.80
CA ALA A 182 18.04 11.32 15.49
C ALA A 182 18.81 12.21 14.51
N TRP A 183 19.48 11.60 13.52
CA TRP A 183 20.18 12.33 12.47
C TRP A 183 19.24 13.22 11.63
N LEU A 184 18.03 12.73 11.33
CA LEU A 184 17.01 13.52 10.64
C LEU A 184 16.59 14.75 11.44
N GLY A 185 16.38 14.58 12.75
CA GLY A 185 15.96 15.64 13.67
C GLY A 185 17.02 16.71 13.92
N ASP A 186 18.30 16.34 13.88
CA ASP A 186 19.41 17.24 14.17
C ASP A 186 20.15 17.70 12.90
N GLU A 187 21.01 16.84 12.34
CA GLU A 187 21.94 17.22 11.28
C GLU A 187 21.23 17.56 9.97
N HIS A 188 20.32 16.69 9.52
CA HIS A 188 19.57 16.92 8.30
C HIS A 188 18.67 18.15 8.41
N ALA A 189 18.01 18.33 9.57
CA ALA A 189 17.18 19.50 9.83
C ALA A 189 17.98 20.80 9.85
N SER A 190 19.18 20.78 10.45
CA SER A 190 20.09 21.92 10.47
C SER A 190 20.63 22.24 9.08
N ARG A 191 20.95 21.21 8.28
CA ARG A 191 21.43 21.35 6.90
C ARG A 191 20.34 21.94 5.97
N PHE A 192 19.09 21.54 6.16
CA PHE A 192 17.95 21.98 5.35
C PHE A 192 16.89 22.68 6.20
N SER A 193 17.26 23.85 6.70
CA SER A 193 16.44 24.69 7.59
C SER A 193 15.29 25.41 6.90
N GLN A 194 15.32 25.53 5.56
CA GLN A 194 14.23 26.10 4.77
C GLN A 194 13.29 25.00 4.29
N PRO A 195 11.97 25.12 4.48
CA PRO A 195 11.02 24.10 4.07
C PRO A 195 10.94 24.01 2.54
N ALA A 196 11.06 22.80 1.99
CA ALA A 196 10.74 22.54 0.60
C ALA A 196 9.22 22.34 0.41
N SER A 197 8.72 22.68 -0.78
CA SER A 197 7.34 22.38 -1.16
C SER A 197 7.20 20.89 -1.48
N TYR A 198 6.07 20.29 -1.10
CA TYR A 198 5.68 18.95 -1.54
C TYR A 198 5.02 18.97 -2.94
N ALA A 199 4.59 20.14 -3.42
CA ALA A 199 3.88 20.25 -4.67
C ALA A 199 4.79 19.91 -5.86
N LEU A 200 4.34 18.99 -6.71
CA LEU A 200 5.03 18.62 -7.95
C LEU A 200 5.05 19.76 -8.98
N GLY A 201 4.04 20.64 -8.93
CA GLY A 201 3.78 21.65 -9.96
C GLY A 201 3.01 21.06 -11.14
N GLU A 202 2.27 21.93 -11.85
CA GLU A 202 1.28 21.52 -12.86
C GLU A 202 1.90 20.70 -14.01
N SER A 203 3.07 21.10 -14.52
CA SER A 203 3.73 20.37 -15.62
C SER A 203 4.14 18.96 -15.23
N ALA A 204 4.63 18.77 -14.01
CA ALA A 204 5.02 17.45 -13.52
C ALA A 204 3.78 16.59 -13.19
N LEU A 205 2.72 17.20 -12.65
CA LEU A 205 1.45 16.53 -12.42
C LEU A 205 0.83 16.05 -13.74
N ARG A 206 0.75 16.92 -14.75
CA ARG A 206 0.25 16.59 -16.10
C ARG A 206 1.06 15.45 -16.72
N ARG A 207 2.39 15.50 -16.62
CA ARG A 207 3.27 14.42 -17.08
C ARG A 207 2.96 13.11 -16.35
N ARG A 208 2.82 13.13 -15.03
CA ARG A 208 2.52 11.92 -14.24
C ARG A 208 1.17 11.32 -14.62
N LEU A 209 0.13 12.15 -14.72
CA LEU A 209 -1.21 11.69 -15.12
C LEU A 209 -1.17 10.98 -16.47
N ALA A 210 -0.55 11.60 -17.48
CA ALA A 210 -0.50 11.04 -18.83
C ALA A 210 0.44 9.82 -18.95
N GLU A 211 1.67 9.93 -18.45
CA GLU A 211 2.70 8.89 -18.66
C GLU A 211 2.53 7.71 -17.71
N VAL A 212 2.02 7.90 -16.49
CA VAL A 212 1.93 6.84 -15.47
C VAL A 212 0.51 6.32 -15.32
N HIS A 213 -0.47 7.22 -15.24
CA HIS A 213 -1.85 6.85 -14.96
C HIS A 213 -2.71 6.71 -16.22
N ALA A 214 -2.16 6.99 -17.41
CA ALA A 214 -2.88 7.03 -18.68
C ALA A 214 -4.13 7.94 -18.64
N VAL A 215 -4.09 9.00 -17.81
CA VAL A 215 -5.10 10.04 -17.71
C VAL A 215 -4.63 11.25 -18.50
N PHE A 216 -5.32 11.55 -19.60
CA PHE A 216 -4.91 12.58 -20.55
C PHE A 216 -5.66 13.91 -20.39
N ASP A 217 -6.58 13.98 -19.42
CA ASP A 217 -7.31 15.20 -19.08
C ASP A 217 -6.37 16.30 -18.57
N ASP A 218 -6.78 17.55 -18.73
CA ASP A 218 -6.08 18.67 -18.11
C ASP A 218 -6.20 18.56 -16.57
N PRO A 219 -5.12 18.80 -15.78
CA PRO A 219 -5.22 18.74 -14.33
C PRO A 219 -6.32 19.64 -13.73
N ALA A 220 -6.63 20.77 -14.36
CA ALA A 220 -7.70 21.65 -13.92
C ALA A 220 -9.11 21.06 -14.17
N ASP A 221 -9.28 20.37 -15.30
CA ASP A 221 -10.55 19.69 -15.64
C ASP A 221 -10.78 18.50 -14.70
N LEU A 222 -9.74 17.74 -14.38
CA LEU A 222 -9.81 16.65 -13.40
C LEU A 222 -10.17 17.15 -12.00
N LEU A 223 -9.59 18.28 -11.57
CA LEU A 223 -9.96 18.93 -10.31
C LEU A 223 -11.43 19.34 -10.31
N ALA A 224 -11.90 20.01 -11.37
CA ALA A 224 -13.29 20.44 -11.47
C ALA A 224 -14.27 19.25 -11.44
N SER A 225 -13.91 18.14 -12.09
CA SER A 225 -14.69 16.90 -12.01
C SER A 225 -14.75 16.35 -10.59
N GLY A 226 -13.61 16.31 -9.88
CA GLY A 226 -13.57 15.85 -8.49
C GLY A 226 -14.37 16.73 -7.53
N GLU A 227 -14.32 18.05 -7.71
CA GLU A 227 -15.12 18.99 -6.91
C GLU A 227 -16.63 18.83 -7.16
N ALA A 228 -17.03 18.56 -8.41
CA ALA A 228 -18.42 18.27 -8.74
C ALA A 228 -18.91 16.97 -8.09
N GLU A 229 -18.12 15.89 -8.17
CA GLU A 229 -18.47 14.61 -7.52
C GLU A 229 -18.58 14.74 -5.99
N ILE A 230 -17.69 15.51 -5.35
CA ILE A 230 -17.79 15.78 -3.90
C ILE A 230 -19.11 16.50 -3.57
N ALA A 231 -19.49 17.50 -4.38
CA ALA A 231 -20.73 18.25 -4.17
C ALA A 231 -21.96 17.33 -4.31
N ASP A 232 -21.98 16.48 -5.33
CA ASP A 232 -23.08 15.55 -5.61
C ASP A 232 -23.21 14.47 -4.51
N ILE A 233 -22.09 13.94 -4.02
CA ILE A 233 -22.07 13.00 -2.88
C ILE A 233 -22.62 13.69 -1.61
N ILE A 234 -22.17 14.91 -1.30
CA ILE A 234 -22.65 15.65 -0.13
C ILE A 234 -24.15 15.90 -0.21
N GLU A 235 -24.67 16.26 -1.38
CA GLU A 235 -26.12 16.47 -1.55
C GLU A 235 -26.89 15.16 -1.40
N THR A 236 -26.42 14.07 -2.01
CA THR A 236 -27.02 12.74 -1.87
C THR A 236 -27.06 12.28 -0.41
N MET A 237 -25.95 12.45 0.33
CA MET A 237 -25.90 12.15 1.77
C MET A 237 -26.87 13.02 2.57
N THR A 238 -27.00 14.30 2.20
CA THR A 238 -27.94 15.25 2.83
C THR A 238 -29.40 14.85 2.61
N GLU A 239 -29.74 14.40 1.41
CA GLU A 239 -31.08 13.88 1.06
C GLU A 239 -31.40 12.58 1.82
N HIS A 240 -30.46 11.64 1.88
CA HIS A 240 -30.62 10.41 2.66
C HIS A 240 -30.79 10.70 4.15
N ALA A 241 -30.00 11.61 4.71
CA ALA A 241 -30.14 12.06 6.09
C ALA A 241 -31.53 12.65 6.35
N ALA A 242 -32.03 13.51 5.45
CA ALA A 242 -33.38 14.07 5.55
C ALA A 242 -34.47 12.98 5.49
N ALA A 243 -34.33 12.00 4.60
CA ALA A 243 -35.27 10.87 4.49
C ALA A 243 -35.29 9.99 5.76
N MET A 244 -34.16 9.89 6.46
CA MET A 244 -34.05 9.22 7.76
C MET A 244 -34.56 10.05 8.95
N GLY A 245 -35.04 11.28 8.70
CA GLY A 245 -35.59 12.16 9.73
C GLY A 245 -34.59 13.15 10.35
N TYR A 246 -33.39 13.28 9.79
CA TYR A 246 -32.41 14.30 10.18
C TYR A 246 -32.65 15.59 9.37
N PRO A 247 -33.31 16.61 9.95
CA PRO A 247 -33.77 17.77 9.19
C PRO A 247 -32.59 18.53 8.57
N ARG A 248 -32.76 19.06 7.36
CA ARG A 248 -31.76 19.96 6.77
C ARG A 248 -31.60 21.19 7.67
N THR A 249 -30.42 21.39 8.20
CA THR A 249 -30.06 22.61 8.92
C THR A 249 -29.65 23.67 7.89
N SER A 250 -30.63 24.38 7.33
CA SER A 250 -30.33 25.60 6.59
C SER A 250 -30.34 26.76 7.59
N GLN A 251 -29.19 27.33 7.94
CA GLN A 251 -29.18 28.73 8.36
C GLN A 251 -27.82 29.42 8.21
N GLN A 252 -27.85 30.54 7.49
CA GLN A 252 -26.76 31.48 7.33
C GLN A 252 -26.19 31.89 8.70
N GLY A 253 -24.89 31.68 8.92
CA GLY A 253 -24.12 32.48 9.88
C GLY A 253 -23.58 31.78 11.13
N THR A 254 -23.84 30.50 11.37
CA THR A 254 -23.16 29.73 12.45
C THR A 254 -22.78 28.33 12.01
N ALA A 255 -21.59 27.87 12.42
CA ALA A 255 -21.01 26.57 12.11
C ALA A 255 -21.71 25.43 12.88
N GLU A 256 -22.97 25.12 12.56
CA GLU A 256 -23.59 23.86 12.95
C GLU A 256 -23.24 22.78 11.90
N GLN A 257 -23.02 21.54 12.35
CA GLN A 257 -22.63 20.44 11.47
C GLN A 257 -23.78 20.09 10.49
N PRO A 258 -23.47 19.74 9.23
CA PRO A 258 -24.48 19.28 8.27
C PRO A 258 -25.29 18.09 8.83
N ASN A 259 -26.58 18.00 8.48
CA ASN A 259 -27.48 16.93 8.94
C ASN A 259 -26.96 15.52 8.64
N TRP A 260 -26.24 15.34 7.54
CA TRP A 260 -25.64 14.06 7.17
C TRP A 260 -24.49 13.65 8.09
N VAL A 261 -23.76 14.58 8.71
CA VAL A 261 -22.69 14.25 9.66
C VAL A 261 -23.29 13.61 10.91
N THR A 262 -24.38 14.18 11.42
CA THR A 262 -25.11 13.60 12.56
C THR A 262 -25.74 12.26 12.21
N ALA A 263 -26.36 12.14 11.03
CA ALA A 263 -26.91 10.87 10.57
C ALA A 263 -25.84 9.78 10.44
N LEU A 264 -24.67 10.11 9.86
CA LEU A 264 -23.54 9.21 9.74
C LEU A 264 -22.99 8.82 11.13
N ASP A 265 -22.88 9.78 12.05
CA ASP A 265 -22.42 9.52 13.41
C ASP A 265 -23.35 8.52 14.14
N ASP A 266 -24.65 8.66 13.94
CA ASP A 266 -25.67 7.77 14.49
C ASP A 266 -25.63 6.36 13.88
N VAL A 267 -25.54 6.27 12.54
CA VAL A 267 -25.38 4.98 11.82
C VAL A 267 -24.14 4.24 12.30
N LYS A 268 -23.03 4.96 12.49
CA LYS A 268 -21.77 4.37 12.95
C LYS A 268 -21.83 3.82 14.38
N ARG A 269 -22.89 4.08 15.16
CA ARG A 269 -23.08 3.43 16.47
C ARG A 269 -23.50 1.97 16.36
N ASP A 270 -24.02 1.55 15.22
CA ASP A 270 -24.35 0.15 14.96
C ASP A 270 -23.14 -0.56 14.36
N HIS A 271 -22.40 -1.26 15.21
CA HIS A 271 -21.15 -1.92 14.85
C HIS A 271 -21.02 -3.27 15.60
N PRO A 272 -20.24 -4.22 15.07
CA PRO A 272 -19.91 -5.45 15.80
C PRO A 272 -19.14 -5.14 17.10
N SER A 273 -19.18 -6.09 18.04
CA SER A 273 -18.30 -6.04 19.22
C SER A 273 -16.84 -6.29 18.82
N ALA A 274 -15.89 -5.88 19.67
CA ALA A 274 -14.47 -6.15 19.44
C ALA A 274 -14.19 -7.65 19.21
N ASP A 275 -14.77 -8.50 20.06
CA ASP A 275 -14.59 -9.97 19.97
C ASP A 275 -15.24 -10.57 18.71
N GLY A 276 -16.32 -9.95 18.20
CA GLY A 276 -17.05 -10.41 17.03
C GLY A 276 -16.58 -9.79 15.71
N LEU A 277 -15.61 -8.87 15.74
CA LEU A 277 -15.24 -8.03 14.59
C LEU A 277 -14.74 -8.85 13.39
N VAL A 278 -13.76 -9.73 13.61
CA VAL A 278 -13.17 -10.53 12.53
C VAL A 278 -14.18 -11.53 11.96
N ASP A 279 -15.00 -12.11 12.84
CA ASP A 279 -16.06 -13.03 12.43
C ASP A 279 -17.15 -12.34 11.61
N ALA A 280 -17.45 -11.06 11.92
CA ALA A 280 -18.36 -10.25 11.14
C ALA A 280 -17.85 -10.02 9.71
N TYR A 281 -16.58 -9.66 9.53
CA TYR A 281 -15.96 -9.57 8.20
C TYR A 281 -15.96 -10.91 7.47
N ARG A 282 -15.63 -12.01 8.16
CA ARG A 282 -15.64 -13.34 7.54
C ARG A 282 -17.03 -13.73 7.04
N ALA A 283 -18.07 -13.43 7.82
CA ALA A 283 -19.45 -13.70 7.43
C ALA A 283 -19.89 -12.84 6.24
N GLU A 284 -19.55 -11.54 6.24
CA GLU A 284 -19.92 -10.64 5.14
C GLU A 284 -19.18 -11.00 3.84
N MET A 285 -17.89 -11.34 3.90
CA MET A 285 -17.12 -11.82 2.75
C MET A 285 -17.72 -13.10 2.13
N ALA A 286 -18.11 -14.06 2.97
CA ALA A 286 -18.75 -15.29 2.49
C ALA A 286 -20.11 -14.99 1.84
N LYS A 287 -20.91 -14.11 2.45
CA LYS A 287 -22.19 -13.65 1.90
C LYS A 287 -22.02 -12.95 0.54
N LEU A 288 -21.03 -12.07 0.41
CA LEU A 288 -20.74 -11.37 -0.84
C LEU A 288 -20.26 -12.33 -1.92
N ALA A 289 -19.35 -13.25 -1.61
CA ALA A 289 -18.90 -14.30 -2.53
C ALA A 289 -20.09 -15.15 -3.05
N ASP A 290 -20.94 -15.63 -2.13
CA ASP A 290 -22.13 -16.39 -2.49
C ASP A 290 -23.07 -15.59 -3.39
N PHE A 291 -23.30 -14.31 -3.05
CA PHE A 291 -24.14 -13.41 -3.83
C PHE A 291 -23.61 -13.22 -5.25
N VAL A 292 -22.34 -12.83 -5.42
CA VAL A 292 -21.81 -12.50 -6.75
C VAL A 292 -21.69 -13.72 -7.65
N PHE A 293 -21.34 -14.89 -7.10
CA PHE A 293 -21.21 -16.12 -7.88
C PHE A 293 -22.56 -16.78 -8.18
N SER A 294 -23.49 -16.84 -7.21
CA SER A 294 -24.82 -17.44 -7.43
C SER A 294 -25.65 -16.64 -8.43
N ASN A 295 -25.49 -15.31 -8.44
CA ASN A 295 -26.14 -14.44 -9.42
C ASN A 295 -25.35 -14.28 -10.72
N ARG A 296 -24.19 -14.94 -10.86
CA ARG A 296 -23.33 -14.91 -12.06
C ARG A 296 -22.93 -13.50 -12.48
N ILE A 297 -22.71 -12.61 -11.51
CA ILE A 297 -22.22 -11.24 -11.73
C ILE A 297 -20.76 -11.30 -12.21
N VAL A 298 -19.98 -12.21 -11.64
CA VAL A 298 -18.56 -12.45 -11.97
C VAL A 298 -18.24 -13.95 -12.05
N THR A 299 -17.12 -14.29 -12.70
CA THR A 299 -16.61 -15.67 -12.74
C THR A 299 -15.66 -15.89 -11.57
N ASN A 300 -15.79 -16.99 -10.83
CA ASN A 300 -14.84 -17.34 -9.78
C ASN A 300 -13.50 -17.79 -10.42
N PRO A 301 -12.40 -17.02 -10.26
CA PRO A 301 -11.10 -17.39 -10.76
C PRO A 301 -10.44 -18.41 -9.83
N LEU A 302 -11.07 -18.99 -8.82
CA LEU A 302 -10.50 -20.02 -7.95
C LEU A 302 -11.63 -20.96 -7.47
N PRO A 303 -12.27 -21.73 -8.38
CA PRO A 303 -13.48 -22.49 -8.05
C PRO A 303 -13.26 -23.59 -6.99
N ASP A 304 -12.04 -24.08 -6.88
CA ASP A 304 -11.65 -25.13 -5.93
C ASP A 304 -10.95 -24.59 -4.67
N ALA A 305 -10.76 -23.26 -4.56
CA ALA A 305 -10.14 -22.65 -3.40
C ALA A 305 -11.19 -22.21 -2.37
N PRO A 306 -10.84 -22.18 -1.08
CA PRO A 306 -11.70 -21.52 -0.09
C PRO A 306 -11.83 -20.02 -0.42
N VAL A 307 -12.91 -19.42 0.11
CA VAL A 307 -13.07 -17.97 0.19
C VAL A 307 -11.82 -17.32 0.81
N VAL A 308 -11.54 -16.07 0.44
CA VAL A 308 -10.43 -15.26 0.97
C VAL A 308 -10.25 -15.44 2.49
N ALA A 309 -9.00 -15.57 2.94
CA ALA A 309 -8.73 -15.66 4.37
C ALA A 309 -9.06 -14.33 5.05
N VAL A 310 -9.72 -14.36 6.21
CA VAL A 310 -10.03 -13.15 6.99
C VAL A 310 -9.47 -13.32 8.40
N GLU A 311 -8.53 -12.45 8.75
CA GLU A 311 -7.68 -12.57 9.93
C GLU A 311 -7.54 -11.23 10.65
N ALA A 312 -7.29 -11.27 11.96
CA ALA A 312 -6.97 -10.07 12.72
C ALA A 312 -5.55 -9.60 12.40
N THR A 313 -5.33 -8.29 12.35
CA THR A 313 -3.99 -7.72 12.39
C THR A 313 -3.26 -8.17 13.68
N PRO A 314 -2.08 -8.79 13.56
CA PRO A 314 -1.23 -9.10 14.72
C PRO A 314 -1.00 -7.86 15.58
N GLU A 315 -1.01 -8.01 16.92
CA GLU A 315 -0.98 -6.87 17.86
C GLU A 315 0.21 -5.93 17.61
N CYS A 316 1.39 -6.48 17.37
CA CYS A 316 2.62 -5.74 17.07
C CYS A 316 2.56 -4.92 15.77
N GLN A 317 1.53 -5.10 14.94
CA GLN A 317 1.37 -4.46 13.62
C GLN A 317 0.19 -3.48 13.57
N ARG A 318 -0.69 -3.46 14.58
CA ARG A 318 -1.92 -2.63 14.56
C ARG A 318 -1.64 -1.13 14.49
N ALA A 319 -0.44 -0.69 14.89
CA ALA A 319 -0.05 0.71 14.87
C ALA A 319 0.18 1.29 13.46
N PHE A 320 0.31 0.44 12.42
CA PHE A 320 0.70 0.89 11.07
C PHE A 320 -0.26 0.47 9.97
N LEU A 321 -1.13 -0.52 10.23
CA LEU A 321 -2.07 -1.00 9.23
C LEU A 321 -3.38 -0.20 9.31
N PRO A 322 -4.04 0.01 8.15
CA PRO A 322 -5.34 0.66 8.10
C PRO A 322 -6.42 -0.22 8.74
N LEU A 323 -7.65 0.29 8.74
CA LEU A 323 -8.85 -0.36 9.27
C LEU A 323 -9.00 -1.81 8.79
N ALA A 324 -8.91 -2.01 7.48
CA ALA A 324 -8.75 -3.30 6.84
C ALA A 324 -7.85 -3.12 5.61
N ALA A 325 -7.19 -4.19 5.19
CA ALA A 325 -6.40 -4.21 3.97
C ALA A 325 -6.38 -5.60 3.36
N TYR A 326 -6.35 -5.67 2.02
CA TYR A 326 -6.07 -6.89 1.29
C TYR A 326 -4.58 -7.09 1.07
N GLU A 327 -4.10 -8.26 1.46
CA GLU A 327 -2.75 -8.74 1.18
C GLU A 327 -2.82 -9.78 0.06
N PRO A 328 -2.42 -9.41 -1.17
CA PRO A 328 -2.46 -10.32 -2.30
C PRO A 328 -1.35 -11.38 -2.19
N PRO A 329 -1.61 -12.58 -2.73
CA PRO A 329 -0.53 -13.51 -3.06
C PRO A 329 0.34 -12.88 -4.18
N GLY A 330 1.62 -13.23 -4.20
CA GLY A 330 2.47 -12.89 -5.32
C GLY A 330 1.95 -13.53 -6.62
N PRO A 331 2.01 -12.84 -7.77
CA PRO A 331 1.58 -13.40 -9.06
C PRO A 331 2.27 -14.69 -9.48
N MET A 332 3.46 -14.97 -8.93
CA MET A 332 4.23 -16.19 -9.18
C MET A 332 4.20 -17.19 -8.02
N ASP A 333 3.51 -16.88 -6.92
CA ASP A 333 3.34 -17.82 -5.82
C ASP A 333 2.54 -19.03 -6.30
N GLU A 334 2.99 -20.24 -5.93
CA GLU A 334 2.23 -21.47 -6.20
C GLU A 334 0.86 -21.45 -5.50
N VAL A 335 0.82 -20.85 -4.30
CA VAL A 335 -0.39 -20.71 -3.50
C VAL A 335 -1.00 -19.32 -3.73
N GLN A 336 -2.10 -19.28 -4.50
CA GLN A 336 -2.84 -18.05 -4.80
C GLN A 336 -3.88 -17.71 -3.73
N ARG A 337 -3.48 -17.71 -2.45
CA ARG A 337 -4.35 -17.37 -1.31
C ARG A 337 -4.07 -15.93 -0.86
N GLY A 338 -5.08 -15.07 -0.96
CA GLY A 338 -5.03 -13.72 -0.39
C GLY A 338 -5.60 -13.66 1.02
N HIS A 339 -5.22 -12.62 1.77
CA HIS A 339 -5.64 -12.40 3.14
C HIS A 339 -6.27 -11.00 3.26
N VAL A 340 -7.49 -10.92 3.76
CA VAL A 340 -8.06 -9.66 4.24
C VAL A 340 -7.77 -9.56 5.72
N ILE A 341 -7.03 -8.54 6.07
CA ILE A 341 -6.53 -8.31 7.42
C ILE A 341 -7.38 -7.20 8.02
N VAL A 342 -8.01 -7.49 9.14
CA VAL A 342 -8.89 -6.56 9.85
C VAL A 342 -8.16 -6.07 11.09
N THR A 343 -7.92 -4.77 11.20
CA THR A 343 -7.21 -4.16 12.34
C THR A 343 -8.20 -3.78 13.42
N PRO A 344 -8.26 -4.48 14.57
CA PRO A 344 -9.09 -4.04 15.67
C PRO A 344 -8.56 -2.69 16.20
N PRO A 345 -9.44 -1.72 16.49
CA PRO A 345 -9.01 -0.44 17.02
C PRO A 345 -8.41 -0.59 18.42
N PRO A 346 -7.45 0.27 18.82
CA PRO A 346 -6.83 0.22 20.14
C PRO A 346 -7.84 0.53 21.26
N GLU A 347 -8.85 1.35 20.95
CA GLU A 347 -9.90 1.76 21.89
C GLU A 347 -11.28 1.37 21.36
N PRO A 348 -12.24 0.97 22.22
CA PRO A 348 -13.58 0.58 21.79
C PRO A 348 -14.34 1.62 20.97
N SER A 349 -14.06 2.91 21.17
CA SER A 349 -14.66 4.00 20.41
C SER A 349 -14.35 3.94 18.91
N GLY A 350 -13.23 3.31 18.52
CA GLY A 350 -12.85 3.13 17.11
C GLY A 350 -13.67 2.05 16.38
N LEU A 351 -14.43 1.20 17.10
CA LEU A 351 -15.24 0.14 16.46
C LEU A 351 -16.30 0.73 15.52
N ARG A 352 -16.68 1.98 15.76
CA ARG A 352 -17.61 2.73 14.92
C ARG A 352 -17.13 2.90 13.48
N ASP A 353 -15.82 2.86 13.22
CA ASP A 353 -15.28 2.90 11.86
C ASP A 353 -15.50 1.55 11.14
N HIS A 354 -15.69 0.46 11.89
CA HIS A 354 -16.12 -0.86 11.40
C HIS A 354 -17.64 -1.08 11.55
N SER A 355 -18.45 -0.02 11.51
CA SER A 355 -19.91 -0.12 11.51
C SER A 355 -20.43 -1.14 10.50
N TRP A 356 -21.62 -1.72 10.73
CA TRP A 356 -22.18 -2.68 9.78
C TRP A 356 -22.35 -2.10 8.37
N ALA A 357 -22.63 -0.79 8.27
CA ALA A 357 -22.71 -0.09 7.00
C ALA A 357 -21.34 0.00 6.28
N SER A 358 -20.27 0.40 6.99
CA SER A 358 -18.93 0.51 6.39
C SER A 358 -18.30 -0.86 6.11
N LEU A 359 -18.50 -1.84 7.00
CA LEU A 359 -17.97 -3.20 6.88
C LEU A 359 -18.41 -3.87 5.58
N GLN A 360 -19.66 -3.65 5.14
CA GLN A 360 -20.16 -4.17 3.86
C GLN A 360 -19.38 -3.61 2.67
N SER A 361 -19.21 -2.28 2.61
CA SER A 361 -18.46 -1.59 1.56
C SER A 361 -17.00 -2.07 1.52
N VAL A 362 -16.33 -2.05 2.67
CA VAL A 362 -14.94 -2.52 2.81
C VAL A 362 -14.82 -3.99 2.41
N SER A 363 -15.82 -4.83 2.73
CA SER A 363 -15.79 -6.24 2.34
C SER A 363 -15.94 -6.43 0.83
N ALA A 364 -16.75 -5.61 0.17
CA ALA A 364 -16.85 -5.60 -1.29
C ALA A 364 -15.54 -5.12 -1.93
N HIS A 365 -14.93 -4.05 -1.39
CA HIS A 365 -13.68 -3.46 -1.86
C HIS A 365 -12.50 -4.41 -1.76
N GLU A 366 -12.26 -4.98 -0.57
CA GLU A 366 -11.06 -5.80 -0.31
C GLU A 366 -11.22 -7.25 -0.81
N GLY A 367 -12.46 -7.76 -0.82
CA GLY A 367 -12.78 -9.15 -1.11
C GLY A 367 -13.49 -9.35 -2.44
N TYR A 368 -14.82 -9.50 -2.36
CA TYR A 368 -15.66 -9.89 -3.50
C TYR A 368 -16.75 -8.84 -3.74
N PRO A 369 -16.87 -8.28 -4.97
CA PRO A 369 -16.10 -8.60 -6.17
C PRO A 369 -14.79 -7.78 -6.33
N GLY A 370 -14.29 -7.12 -5.28
CA GLY A 370 -13.14 -6.21 -5.33
C GLY A 370 -11.75 -6.86 -5.46
N HIS A 371 -10.78 -6.38 -4.69
CA HIS A 371 -9.35 -6.65 -4.86
C HIS A 371 -8.99 -8.13 -4.90
N HIS A 372 -9.53 -8.94 -4.00
CA HIS A 372 -9.22 -10.36 -4.00
C HIS A 372 -9.62 -11.03 -5.33
N LEU A 373 -10.84 -10.78 -5.80
CA LEU A 373 -11.29 -11.31 -7.08
C LEU A 373 -10.46 -10.76 -8.25
N GLN A 374 -10.21 -9.46 -8.26
CA GLN A 374 -9.45 -8.77 -9.30
C GLN A 374 -8.04 -9.35 -9.44
N ILE A 375 -7.27 -9.33 -8.36
CA ILE A 375 -5.85 -9.67 -8.37
C ILE A 375 -5.66 -11.16 -8.64
N THR A 376 -6.47 -12.04 -8.03
CA THR A 376 -6.38 -13.49 -8.31
C THR A 376 -6.79 -13.83 -9.74
N SER A 377 -7.68 -13.03 -10.37
CA SER A 377 -7.99 -13.16 -11.80
C SER A 377 -6.81 -12.76 -12.67
N VAL A 378 -6.15 -11.63 -12.37
CA VAL A 378 -4.95 -11.14 -13.08
C VAL A 378 -3.81 -12.16 -12.99
N ASN A 379 -3.60 -12.76 -11.82
CA ASN A 379 -2.56 -13.78 -11.60
C ASN A 379 -2.75 -15.06 -12.44
N ARG A 380 -3.93 -15.26 -13.05
CA ARG A 380 -4.19 -16.36 -13.98
C ARG A 380 -3.92 -16.03 -15.45
N LEU A 381 -3.65 -14.77 -15.77
CA LEU A 381 -3.36 -14.38 -17.14
C LEU A 381 -2.03 -14.99 -17.60
N PRO A 382 -1.89 -15.36 -18.88
CA PRO A 382 -0.64 -15.92 -19.40
C PRO A 382 0.46 -14.86 -19.53
N SER A 383 0.11 -13.58 -19.67
CA SER A 383 1.07 -12.49 -19.83
C SER A 383 1.82 -12.21 -18.52
N LEU A 384 3.15 -12.32 -18.58
CA LEU A 384 4.03 -11.91 -17.49
C LEU A 384 3.87 -10.40 -17.21
N THR A 385 3.74 -9.59 -18.25
CA THR A 385 3.55 -8.13 -18.11
C THR A 385 2.34 -7.81 -17.26
N ARG A 386 1.18 -8.38 -17.58
CA ARG A 386 -0.07 -8.12 -16.84
C ARG A 386 -0.02 -8.57 -15.38
N LYS A 387 0.81 -9.56 -15.10
CA LYS A 387 1.04 -10.06 -13.74
C LYS A 387 1.91 -9.15 -12.88
N VAL A 388 2.85 -8.43 -13.48
CA VAL A 388 3.89 -7.68 -12.74
C VAL A 388 3.71 -6.17 -12.78
N VAL A 389 2.98 -5.66 -13.78
CA VAL A 389 2.63 -4.24 -13.89
C VAL A 389 1.44 -3.96 -13.00
N GLU A 390 1.60 -2.98 -12.12
CA GLU A 390 0.54 -2.47 -11.25
C GLU A 390 0.12 -1.08 -11.73
N SER A 391 -1.19 -0.85 -11.82
CA SER A 391 -1.77 0.47 -12.03
C SER A 391 -2.68 0.75 -10.85
N HIS A 392 -2.28 1.67 -9.97
CA HIS A 392 -3.09 2.02 -8.79
C HIS A 392 -4.46 2.56 -9.20
N ALA A 393 -4.55 3.32 -10.30
CA ALA A 393 -5.84 3.80 -10.80
C ALA A 393 -6.78 2.64 -11.18
N MET A 394 -6.25 1.57 -11.78
CA MET A 394 -7.06 0.39 -12.13
C MET A 394 -7.37 -0.49 -10.92
N ILE A 395 -6.42 -0.65 -9.99
CA ILE A 395 -6.59 -1.47 -8.78
C ILE A 395 -7.62 -0.84 -7.85
N GLU A 396 -7.39 0.41 -7.44
CA GLU A 396 -8.29 1.15 -6.54
C GLU A 396 -9.61 1.52 -7.20
N GLY A 397 -9.58 1.88 -8.49
CA GLY A 397 -10.79 2.16 -9.25
C GLY A 397 -11.72 0.94 -9.37
N TRP A 398 -11.16 -0.27 -9.48
CA TRP A 398 -11.94 -1.51 -9.41
C TRP A 398 -12.54 -1.74 -8.02
N GLY A 399 -11.78 -1.49 -6.95
CA GLY A 399 -12.28 -1.57 -5.57
C GLY A 399 -13.49 -0.65 -5.35
N LEU A 400 -13.38 0.62 -5.73
CA LEU A 400 -14.47 1.60 -5.65
C LEU A 400 -15.65 1.24 -6.55
N TYR A 401 -15.41 0.72 -7.75
CA TYR A 401 -16.47 0.20 -8.63
C TYR A 401 -17.21 -0.99 -7.98
N ALA A 402 -16.48 -1.89 -7.32
CA ALA A 402 -17.04 -3.05 -6.64
C ALA A 402 -17.91 -2.67 -5.44
N GLU A 403 -17.63 -1.56 -4.76
CA GLU A 403 -18.50 -1.01 -3.71
C GLU A 403 -19.85 -0.54 -4.25
N GLN A 404 -19.87 0.01 -5.47
CA GLN A 404 -21.06 0.59 -6.09
C GLN A 404 -21.95 -0.43 -6.81
N LEU A 405 -21.38 -1.54 -7.28
CA LEU A 405 -22.03 -2.62 -8.03
C LEU A 405 -22.98 -3.45 -7.16
#